data_AF-A0A178UG95-F1
#
_entry.id   AF-A0A178UG95-F1
#
_cell.length_a   1.000
_cell.length_b   1.000
_cell.length_c   1.000
_cell.angle_alpha   90.00
_cell.angle_beta   90.00
_cell.angle_gamma   90.00
#
_symmetry.space_group_name_H-M   'P 1'
#
loop_
_entity.id
_entity.type
_entity.pdbx_description
1 polymer ?
#
loop_
_entity_poly.entity_id
_entity_poly.type
_entity_poly.pdbx_seq_one_letter_code
_entity_poly.pdbx_strand_id
1 'polypeptide(L)'
;MGLAFNHAVLDGTSTWHFMSSWAEICRGAQSISTQPFLDRSKARDTRVKLDLTAPKDPNETSNGEDAANPTVEPPQLVEKIFRFSDFAVHTIKSRANSVIPSDSSKPFSTFQSLTSHIWRHVTLARGLKPEDITIFTVFADCRRRVDPPMPEEYFGNLIQAIFTGTAAGLLAAHGPEFGASVIQKAIAAHDASVIDARNDEWEKSPKIFQFKDAGVNCVAVGSSPRFRVYEVDFGFGKPETVRSGSNNRFNGMMYLYQGKAGGISIDVEITLEASVMEKLVKSKEFLLSEEEEEDDGKKLTNGNGHVNGNGHVNGNGNGYVNGNGNGFV
;
A
#
# COMPACT_ATOMS: atom_id res chain seq x y z
N MET A 1 -1.94 -18.69 -9.80
CA MET A 1 -3.41 -18.66 -9.82
C MET A 1 -3.84 -17.21 -10.02
N GLY A 2 -4.72 -16.94 -10.98
CA GLY A 2 -5.30 -15.62 -11.22
C GLY A 2 -6.79 -15.64 -10.91
N LEU A 3 -7.31 -14.58 -10.28
CA LEU A 3 -8.70 -14.49 -9.84
C LEU A 3 -9.24 -13.10 -10.17
N ALA A 4 -10.49 -13.05 -10.57
CA ALA A 4 -11.22 -11.81 -10.80
C ALA A 4 -12.50 -11.84 -9.95
N PHE A 5 -12.72 -10.77 -9.18
CA PHE A 5 -13.89 -10.62 -8.34
C PHE A 5 -14.69 -9.40 -8.78
N ASN A 6 -16.01 -9.52 -8.78
CA ASN A 6 -16.87 -8.34 -8.90
C ASN A 6 -16.90 -7.63 -7.54
N HIS A 7 -16.26 -6.46 -7.46
CA HIS A 7 -16.14 -5.69 -6.21
C HIS A 7 -17.50 -5.18 -5.69
N ALA A 8 -18.58 -5.19 -6.48
CA ALA A 8 -19.93 -4.93 -5.98
C ALA A 8 -20.43 -6.03 -5.01
N VAL A 9 -19.88 -7.24 -5.11
CA VAL A 9 -20.29 -8.38 -4.29
C VAL A 9 -19.55 -8.41 -2.96
N LEU A 10 -18.25 -8.09 -2.94
CA LEU A 10 -17.37 -8.32 -1.81
C LEU A 10 -16.22 -7.31 -1.75
N ASP A 11 -15.81 -6.95 -0.53
CA ASP A 11 -14.62 -6.15 -0.25
C ASP A 11 -13.36 -7.02 -0.05
N GLY A 12 -12.22 -6.39 0.24
CA GLY A 12 -10.97 -7.11 0.52
C GLY A 12 -11.05 -8.07 1.70
N THR A 13 -11.76 -7.71 2.78
CA THR A 13 -11.95 -8.58 3.95
C THR A 13 -12.71 -9.84 3.55
N SER A 14 -13.81 -9.69 2.81
CA SER A 14 -14.61 -10.81 2.31
C SER A 14 -13.89 -11.62 1.23
N THR A 15 -13.06 -10.97 0.40
CA THR A 15 -12.17 -11.66 -0.55
C THR A 15 -11.28 -12.64 0.17
N TRP A 16 -10.55 -12.18 1.20
CA TRP A 16 -9.59 -13.04 1.89
C TRP A 16 -10.26 -14.08 2.79
N HIS A 17 -11.46 -13.80 3.33
CA HIS A 17 -12.30 -14.82 3.95
C HIS A 17 -12.60 -15.94 2.95
N PHE A 18 -13.12 -15.62 1.77
CA PHE A 18 -13.39 -16.61 0.72
C PHE A 18 -12.15 -17.41 0.35
N MET A 19 -11.02 -16.73 0.15
CA MET A 19 -9.76 -17.37 -0.22
C MET A 19 -9.28 -18.37 0.84
N SER A 20 -9.31 -17.99 2.12
CA SER A 20 -8.94 -18.89 3.22
C SER A 20 -9.88 -20.09 3.31
N SER A 21 -11.19 -19.87 3.24
CA SER A 21 -12.20 -20.94 3.25
C SER A 21 -12.04 -21.91 2.09
N TRP A 22 -11.79 -21.40 0.88
CA TRP A 22 -11.56 -22.23 -0.30
C TRP A 22 -10.29 -23.07 -0.16
N ALA A 23 -9.21 -22.48 0.33
CA ALA A 23 -7.96 -23.19 0.58
C ALA A 23 -8.12 -24.32 1.61
N GLU A 24 -8.91 -24.11 2.67
CA GLU A 24 -9.25 -25.17 3.64
C GLU A 24 -9.93 -26.36 2.99
N ILE A 25 -10.96 -26.11 2.16
CA ILE A 25 -11.69 -27.17 1.44
C ILE A 25 -10.74 -27.93 0.50
N CYS A 26 -9.87 -27.23 -0.23
CA CYS A 26 -8.88 -27.86 -1.09
C CYS A 26 -7.89 -28.77 -0.34
N ARG A 27 -7.61 -28.47 0.93
CA ARG A 27 -6.79 -29.33 1.82
C ARG A 27 -7.57 -30.48 2.46
N GLY A 28 -8.84 -30.68 2.07
CA GLY A 28 -9.68 -31.78 2.54
C GLY A 28 -10.49 -31.47 3.80
N ALA A 29 -10.60 -30.19 4.20
CA ALA A 29 -11.49 -29.83 5.30
C ALA A 29 -12.95 -30.13 4.93
N GLN A 30 -13.68 -30.81 5.83
CA GLN A 30 -15.10 -31.14 5.63
C GLN A 30 -16.01 -29.92 5.81
N SER A 31 -15.52 -28.88 6.49
CA SER A 31 -16.21 -27.61 6.71
C SER A 31 -15.20 -26.48 6.83
N ILE A 32 -15.66 -25.25 6.60
CA ILE A 32 -14.83 -24.05 6.74
C ILE A 32 -14.78 -23.60 8.20
N SER A 33 -13.62 -23.13 8.66
CA SER A 33 -13.36 -22.79 10.06
C SER A 33 -14.12 -21.55 10.52
N THR A 34 -14.34 -20.60 9.60
CA THR A 34 -15.06 -19.35 9.88
C THR A 34 -16.28 -19.26 8.97
N GLN A 35 -17.47 -19.32 9.57
CA GLN A 35 -18.72 -19.22 8.82
C GLN A 35 -19.00 -17.75 8.46
N PRO A 36 -19.31 -17.44 7.19
CA PRO A 36 -19.64 -16.08 6.80
C PRO A 36 -20.99 -15.66 7.39
N PHE A 37 -21.04 -14.42 7.87
CA PHE A 37 -22.30 -13.77 8.21
C PHE A 37 -22.90 -13.14 6.94
N LEU A 38 -24.03 -13.67 6.49
CA LEU A 38 -24.59 -13.40 5.14
C LEU A 38 -25.76 -12.40 5.13
N ASP A 39 -26.25 -11.96 6.29
CA ASP A 39 -27.38 -11.03 6.36
C ASP A 39 -26.95 -9.61 5.99
N ARG A 40 -27.01 -9.30 4.70
CA ARG A 40 -26.67 -7.98 4.13
C ARG A 40 -27.59 -6.86 4.57
N SER A 41 -28.81 -7.18 5.03
CA SER A 41 -29.75 -6.16 5.53
C SER A 41 -29.19 -5.43 6.76
N LYS A 42 -28.30 -6.08 7.52
CA LYS A 42 -27.62 -5.46 8.66
C LYS A 42 -26.67 -4.35 8.26
N ALA A 43 -26.02 -4.46 7.11
CA ALA A 43 -25.16 -3.40 6.61
C ALA A 43 -25.99 -2.22 6.11
N ARG A 44 -27.06 -2.53 5.35
CA ARG A 44 -28.00 -1.55 4.83
C ARG A 44 -29.23 -2.25 4.25
N ASP A 45 -30.42 -1.81 4.63
CA ASP A 45 -31.69 -2.35 4.11
C ASP A 45 -32.42 -1.37 3.16
N THR A 46 -31.75 -0.30 2.75
CA THR A 46 -32.33 0.68 1.82
C THR A 46 -32.16 0.24 0.38
N ARG A 47 -33.26 0.26 -0.39
CA ARG A 47 -33.22 0.09 -1.84
C ARG A 47 -33.14 1.46 -2.51
N VAL A 48 -32.02 1.73 -3.17
CA VAL A 48 -31.86 2.90 -4.03
C VAL A 48 -32.01 2.52 -5.50
N LYS A 49 -32.61 3.40 -6.30
CA LYS A 49 -32.60 3.27 -7.75
C LYS A 49 -31.30 3.89 -8.27
N LEU A 50 -30.41 3.06 -8.79
CA LEU A 50 -29.22 3.51 -9.49
C LEU A 50 -29.53 3.59 -10.98
N ASP A 51 -29.27 4.75 -11.59
CA ASP A 51 -29.36 4.87 -13.05
C ASP A 51 -28.10 4.28 -13.67
N LEU A 52 -28.22 3.04 -14.12
CA LEU A 52 -27.17 2.32 -14.85
C LEU A 52 -27.28 2.66 -16.33
N THR A 53 -27.02 3.92 -16.70
CA THR A 53 -26.82 4.22 -18.12
C THR A 53 -25.63 3.43 -18.60
N ALA A 54 -25.82 2.59 -19.62
CA ALA A 54 -24.73 1.88 -20.26
C ALA A 54 -23.65 2.89 -20.70
N PRO A 55 -22.36 2.58 -20.53
CA PRO A 55 -21.29 3.38 -21.11
C PRO A 55 -21.57 3.61 -22.59
N LYS A 56 -21.29 4.83 -23.09
CA LYS A 56 -21.47 5.12 -24.52
C LYS A 56 -20.50 4.32 -25.37
N ASP A 57 -19.34 3.98 -24.80
CA ASP A 57 -18.36 3.08 -25.38
C ASP A 57 -18.12 1.87 -24.43
N PRO A 58 -18.35 0.63 -24.87
CA PRO A 58 -18.07 -0.56 -24.06
C PRO A 58 -16.58 -0.77 -23.74
N ASN A 59 -15.67 -0.06 -24.42
CA ASN A 59 -14.24 -0.02 -24.14
C ASN A 59 -13.82 1.21 -23.33
N GLU A 60 -14.77 2.07 -22.93
CA GLU A 60 -14.49 3.22 -22.07
C GLU A 60 -13.92 2.71 -20.75
N THR A 61 -12.60 2.82 -20.60
CA THR A 61 -11.95 2.37 -19.37
C THR A 61 -12.36 3.30 -18.24
N SER A 62 -12.70 2.75 -17.08
CA SER A 62 -13.03 3.52 -15.87
C SER A 62 -11.87 4.38 -15.35
N ASN A 63 -10.69 4.31 -16.00
CA ASN A 63 -9.38 4.86 -15.64
C ASN A 63 -9.35 6.38 -15.44
N GLY A 64 -10.47 7.08 -15.62
CA GLY A 64 -10.57 8.50 -15.32
C GLY A 64 -9.68 9.36 -16.20
N GLU A 65 -9.22 8.84 -17.32
CA GLU A 65 -8.64 9.65 -18.38
C GLU A 65 -9.77 10.48 -18.95
N ASP A 66 -9.86 11.72 -18.46
CA ASP A 66 -10.65 12.74 -19.13
C ASP A 66 -10.21 12.71 -20.60
N ALA A 67 -11.18 12.57 -21.52
CA ALA A 67 -11.00 12.83 -22.95
C ALA A 67 -10.74 14.33 -23.22
N ALA A 68 -9.95 14.98 -22.37
CA ALA A 68 -9.50 16.34 -22.50
C ALA A 68 -8.41 16.37 -23.58
N ASN A 69 -8.84 16.67 -24.80
CA ASN A 69 -8.09 16.75 -26.05
C ASN A 69 -7.61 15.40 -26.61
N PRO A 70 -8.29 14.85 -27.65
CA PRO A 70 -7.82 13.68 -28.39
C PRO A 70 -6.48 13.88 -29.13
N THR A 71 -5.85 15.05 -29.00
CA THR A 71 -4.55 15.40 -29.57
C THR A 71 -3.37 15.18 -28.63
N VAL A 72 -3.59 14.85 -27.36
CA VAL A 72 -2.52 14.57 -26.39
C VAL A 72 -2.58 13.08 -26.05
N GLU A 73 -1.53 12.34 -26.36
CA GLU A 73 -1.42 10.95 -25.93
C GLU A 73 -1.48 10.89 -24.39
N PRO A 74 -2.32 10.01 -23.82
CA PRO A 74 -2.42 9.88 -22.37
C PRO A 74 -1.05 9.50 -21.79
N PRO A 75 -0.69 10.03 -20.61
CA PRO A 75 0.62 9.79 -20.04
C PRO A 75 0.79 8.31 -19.71
N GLN A 76 1.93 7.73 -20.12
CA GLN A 76 2.21 6.32 -19.89
C GLN A 76 2.27 6.01 -18.39
N LEU A 77 1.41 5.12 -17.93
CA LEU A 77 1.46 4.60 -16.55
C LEU A 77 2.41 3.40 -16.45
N VAL A 78 3.20 3.39 -15.39
CA VAL A 78 4.11 2.31 -15.05
C VAL A 78 3.86 1.84 -13.63
N GLU A 79 3.99 0.53 -13.44
CA GLU A 79 3.85 -0.11 -12.14
C GLU A 79 5.23 -0.53 -11.62
N LYS A 80 5.46 -0.29 -10.33
CA LYS A 80 6.62 -0.83 -9.63
C LYS A 80 6.25 -1.36 -8.26
N ILE A 81 7.04 -2.32 -7.81
CA ILE A 81 6.98 -2.85 -6.46
C ILE A 81 8.17 -2.33 -5.69
N PHE A 82 7.90 -1.63 -4.60
CA PHE A 82 8.87 -1.19 -3.61
C PHE A 82 8.77 -2.08 -2.38
N ARG A 83 9.90 -2.67 -1.97
CA ARG A 83 9.96 -3.55 -0.80
C ARG A 83 10.53 -2.78 0.37
N PHE A 84 9.69 -2.44 1.33
CA PHE A 84 10.12 -1.83 2.57
C PHE A 84 10.45 -2.93 3.57
N SER A 85 11.73 -3.11 3.86
CA SER A 85 12.21 -4.05 4.87
C SER A 85 11.74 -3.68 6.28
N ASP A 86 11.86 -4.59 7.24
CA ASP A 86 11.56 -4.31 8.64
C ASP A 86 12.32 -3.07 9.16
N PHE A 87 13.59 -2.94 8.78
CA PHE A 87 14.40 -1.75 9.08
C PHE A 87 13.82 -0.48 8.48
N ALA A 88 13.46 -0.49 7.18
CA ALA A 88 12.90 0.67 6.51
C ALA A 88 11.56 1.09 7.13
N VAL A 89 10.66 0.14 7.37
CA VAL A 89 9.36 0.37 8.01
C VAL A 89 9.54 0.94 9.42
N HIS A 90 10.45 0.36 10.21
CA HIS A 90 10.75 0.85 11.55
C HIS A 90 11.31 2.28 11.51
N THR A 91 12.27 2.56 10.62
CA THR A 91 12.89 3.88 10.46
C THR A 91 11.88 4.94 10.05
N ILE A 92 11.02 4.66 9.06
CA ILE A 92 9.96 5.60 8.63
C ILE A 92 9.01 5.88 9.80
N LYS A 93 8.57 4.84 10.51
CA LYS A 93 7.68 5.00 11.66
C LYS A 93 8.32 5.78 12.80
N SER A 94 9.58 5.50 13.10
CA SER A 94 10.35 6.20 14.14
C SER A 94 10.50 7.69 13.80
N ARG A 95 10.89 8.02 12.55
CA ARG A 95 11.00 9.41 12.08
C ARG A 95 9.69 10.16 12.23
N ALA A 96 8.57 9.56 11.79
CA ALA A 96 7.25 10.18 11.91
C ALA A 96 6.80 10.42 13.36
N ASN A 97 7.30 9.62 14.31
CA ASN A 97 6.97 9.75 15.74
C ASN A 97 8.06 10.46 16.56
N SER A 98 9.12 10.97 15.92
CA SER A 98 10.26 11.59 16.62
C SER A 98 9.88 12.94 17.24
N VAL A 99 8.95 13.65 16.61
CA VAL A 99 8.31 14.85 17.16
C VAL A 99 7.03 14.39 17.84
N ILE A 100 7.07 14.24 19.17
CA ILE A 100 5.87 13.93 19.96
C ILE A 100 4.91 15.11 19.80
N PRO A 101 3.69 14.91 19.28
CA PRO A 101 2.70 15.97 19.27
C PRO A 101 2.49 16.45 20.70
N SER A 102 2.50 17.76 20.92
CA SER A 102 2.29 18.36 22.25
C SER A 102 0.88 18.12 22.79
N ASP A 103 -0.02 17.61 21.95
CA ASP A 103 -1.33 17.10 22.34
C ASP A 103 -1.24 15.60 22.64
N SER A 104 -2.08 15.09 23.53
CA SER A 104 -2.13 13.69 23.96
C SER A 104 -2.55 12.68 22.86
N SER A 105 -2.14 12.89 21.61
CA SER A 105 -2.44 12.05 20.47
C SER A 105 -1.64 10.74 20.53
N LYS A 106 -2.30 9.66 20.10
CA LYS A 106 -1.68 8.33 20.03
C LYS A 106 -0.54 8.34 19.00
N PRO A 107 0.55 7.58 19.20
CA PRO A 107 1.60 7.43 18.21
C PRO A 107 1.05 7.02 16.83
N PHE A 108 1.70 7.48 15.76
CA PHE A 108 1.34 7.09 14.40
C PHE A 108 1.61 5.61 14.18
N SER A 109 0.62 4.93 13.61
CA SER A 109 0.73 3.53 13.20
C SER A 109 1.74 3.37 12.04
N THR A 110 2.16 2.12 11.82
CA THR A 110 2.96 1.75 10.64
C THR A 110 2.28 2.17 9.34
N PHE A 111 0.97 1.93 9.24
CA PHE A 111 0.17 2.34 8.08
C PHE A 111 0.25 3.84 7.85
N GLN A 112 -0.05 4.66 8.87
CA GLN A 112 -0.03 6.13 8.76
C GLN A 112 1.35 6.66 8.39
N SER A 113 2.41 6.10 8.99
CA SER A 113 3.78 6.56 8.76
C SER A 113 4.26 6.22 7.35
N LEU A 114 4.09 4.96 6.93
CA LEU A 114 4.53 4.50 5.61
C LEU A 114 3.74 5.16 4.47
N THR A 115 2.42 5.25 4.62
CA THR A 115 1.59 5.85 3.56
C THR A 115 1.77 7.37 3.48
N SER A 116 2.02 8.05 4.61
CA SER A 116 2.45 9.46 4.63
C SER A 116 3.78 9.66 3.89
N HIS A 117 4.78 8.81 4.17
CA HIS A 117 6.08 8.83 3.50
C HIS A 117 5.92 8.70 1.98
N ILE A 118 5.14 7.71 1.52
CA ILE A 118 4.88 7.51 0.09
C ILE A 118 4.12 8.70 -0.51
N TRP A 119 3.06 9.19 0.15
CA TRP A 119 2.27 10.31 -0.33
C TRP A 119 3.11 11.59 -0.51
N ARG A 120 3.98 11.89 0.46
CA ARG A 120 4.95 13.00 0.38
C ARG A 120 5.87 12.83 -0.82
N HIS A 121 6.53 11.68 -0.96
CA HIS A 121 7.52 11.47 -2.02
C HIS A 121 6.90 11.42 -3.42
N VAL A 122 5.69 10.88 -3.56
CA VAL A 122 4.93 10.95 -4.83
C VAL A 122 4.56 12.39 -5.15
N THR A 123 4.11 13.17 -4.17
CA THR A 123 3.79 14.61 -4.33
C THR A 123 5.02 15.40 -4.78
N LEU A 124 6.19 15.15 -4.16
CA LEU A 124 7.46 15.77 -4.55
C LEU A 124 7.88 15.36 -5.97
N ALA A 125 7.78 14.07 -6.31
CA ALA A 125 8.14 13.56 -7.64
C ALA A 125 7.26 14.16 -8.75
N ARG A 126 5.98 14.42 -8.46
CA ARG A 126 5.06 15.12 -9.38
C ARG A 126 5.49 16.56 -9.68
N GLY A 127 6.29 17.18 -8.81
CA GLY A 127 6.76 18.56 -9.00
C GLY A 127 5.63 19.59 -8.98
N LEU A 128 4.62 19.35 -8.14
CA LEU A 128 3.48 20.25 -7.97
C LEU A 128 3.90 21.62 -7.44
N LYS A 129 3.14 22.65 -7.77
CA LYS A 129 3.33 23.98 -7.19
C LYS A 129 2.97 23.96 -5.69
N PRO A 130 3.58 24.82 -4.86
CA PRO A 130 3.28 24.85 -3.43
C PRO A 130 1.79 24.97 -3.08
N GLU A 131 1.03 25.73 -3.88
CA GLU A 131 -0.41 25.96 -3.73
C GLU A 131 -1.31 24.84 -4.27
N ASP A 132 -0.77 23.89 -5.05
CA ASP A 132 -1.55 22.79 -5.61
C ASP A 132 -2.02 21.85 -4.48
N ILE A 133 -3.27 21.42 -4.56
CA ILE A 133 -3.82 20.45 -3.60
C ILE A 133 -3.43 19.03 -4.01
N THR A 134 -3.00 18.25 -3.01
CA THR A 134 -2.81 16.81 -3.12
C THR A 134 -3.78 16.09 -2.20
N ILE A 135 -4.41 15.02 -2.68
CA ILE A 135 -5.39 14.23 -1.94
C ILE A 135 -4.78 12.88 -1.57
N PHE A 136 -5.06 12.43 -0.34
CA PHE A 136 -4.79 11.07 0.10
C PHE A 136 -6.11 10.35 0.37
N THR A 137 -6.25 9.14 -0.17
CA THR A 137 -7.44 8.31 -0.02
C THR A 137 -7.11 6.96 0.59
N VAL A 138 -7.90 6.54 1.58
CA VAL A 138 -7.85 5.18 2.13
C VAL A 138 -9.24 4.57 2.16
N PHE A 139 -9.36 3.30 1.79
CA PHE A 139 -10.62 2.55 1.91
C PHE A 139 -10.65 1.85 3.28
N ALA A 140 -11.48 2.36 4.19
CA ALA A 140 -11.57 1.87 5.55
C ALA A 140 -12.57 0.73 5.68
N ASP A 141 -12.19 -0.33 6.40
CA ASP A 141 -13.14 -1.34 6.88
C ASP A 141 -14.03 -0.73 7.98
N CYS A 142 -15.33 -0.74 7.73
CA CYS A 142 -16.34 -0.14 8.59
C CYS A 142 -16.97 -1.14 9.56
N ARG A 143 -16.64 -2.44 9.51
CA ARG A 143 -17.24 -3.48 10.39
C ARG A 143 -17.23 -3.11 11.87
N ARG A 144 -16.08 -2.65 12.37
CA ARG A 144 -15.91 -2.22 13.77
C ARG A 144 -16.27 -0.74 14.02
N ARG A 145 -16.71 0.00 13.01
CA ARG A 145 -16.96 1.45 13.07
C ARG A 145 -18.43 1.82 13.07
N VAL A 146 -19.29 0.97 12.50
CA VAL A 146 -20.75 1.13 12.56
C VAL A 146 -21.27 0.86 13.98
N ASP A 147 -22.45 1.38 14.29
CA ASP A 147 -23.13 1.17 15.58
C ASP A 147 -24.55 0.59 15.36
N PRO A 148 -24.84 -0.63 15.81
CA PRO A 148 -23.93 -1.56 16.50
C PRO A 148 -22.83 -2.11 15.57
N PRO A 149 -21.67 -2.52 16.11
CA PRO A 149 -20.61 -3.14 15.32
C PRO A 149 -21.10 -4.38 14.55
N MET A 150 -20.65 -4.49 13.30
CA MET A 150 -20.93 -5.64 12.45
C MET A 150 -20.06 -6.84 12.88
N PRO A 151 -20.55 -8.09 12.78
CA PRO A 151 -19.69 -9.27 12.89
C PRO A 151 -18.48 -9.19 11.97
N GLU A 152 -17.32 -9.65 12.45
CA GLU A 152 -16.08 -9.63 11.66
C GLU A 152 -16.21 -10.52 10.41
N GLU A 153 -17.03 -11.56 10.53
CA GLU A 153 -17.36 -12.53 9.49
C GLU A 153 -18.38 -12.01 8.47
N TYR A 154 -18.84 -10.76 8.58
CA TYR A 154 -19.75 -10.16 7.60
C TYR A 154 -19.17 -10.25 6.19
N PHE A 155 -19.91 -10.93 5.32
CA PHE A 155 -19.49 -11.24 3.96
C PHE A 155 -20.22 -10.34 2.95
N GLY A 156 -19.48 -9.36 2.43
CA GLY A 156 -19.98 -8.35 1.52
C GLY A 156 -19.07 -7.13 1.51
N ASN A 157 -19.56 -6.01 0.99
CA ASN A 157 -18.88 -4.73 1.13
C ASN A 157 -19.36 -4.06 2.42
N LEU A 158 -18.41 -3.68 3.28
CA LEU A 158 -18.64 -2.74 4.37
C LEU A 158 -17.43 -1.82 4.50
N ILE A 159 -17.20 -1.05 3.45
CA ILE A 159 -16.06 -0.14 3.31
C ILE A 159 -16.53 1.25 2.91
N GLN A 160 -15.81 2.28 3.34
CA GLN A 160 -15.96 3.64 2.83
C GLN A 160 -14.60 4.28 2.55
N ALA A 161 -14.53 5.09 1.49
CA ALA A 161 -13.33 5.85 1.14
C ALA A 161 -13.20 7.09 2.03
N ILE A 162 -12.13 7.21 2.80
CA ILE A 162 -11.79 8.39 3.58
C ILE A 162 -10.86 9.26 2.74
N PHE A 163 -11.26 10.50 2.49
CA PHE A 163 -10.49 11.50 1.77
C PHE A 163 -9.89 12.51 2.74
N THR A 164 -8.63 12.86 2.54
CA THR A 164 -7.97 13.97 3.21
C THR A 164 -7.04 14.67 2.24
N GLY A 165 -6.72 15.93 2.48
CA GLY A 165 -5.94 16.72 1.54
C GLY A 165 -5.18 17.84 2.21
N THR A 166 -4.13 18.30 1.54
CA THR A 166 -3.34 19.46 1.96
C THR A 166 -2.67 20.08 0.73
N ALA A 167 -2.16 21.29 0.89
CA ALA A 167 -1.32 21.92 -0.14
C ALA A 167 0.02 21.17 -0.25
N ALA A 168 0.50 20.96 -1.47
CA ALA A 168 1.73 20.24 -1.74
C ALA A 168 2.94 20.89 -1.04
N GLY A 169 2.96 22.22 -0.98
CA GLY A 169 3.99 22.98 -0.28
C GLY A 169 4.02 22.70 1.23
N LEU A 170 2.87 22.49 1.87
CA LEU A 170 2.81 22.12 3.29
C LEU A 170 3.36 20.70 3.51
N LEU A 171 2.97 19.75 2.65
CA LEU A 171 3.47 18.38 2.74
C LEU A 171 4.98 18.29 2.50
N ALA A 172 5.54 19.18 1.67
CA ALA A 172 6.97 19.27 1.37
C ALA A 172 7.77 19.99 2.49
N ALA A 173 7.25 21.08 3.04
CA ALA A 173 7.98 21.94 3.97
C ALA A 173 8.06 21.40 5.42
N HIS A 174 7.08 20.62 5.85
CA HIS A 174 7.06 20.05 7.20
C HIS A 174 7.81 18.70 7.29
N GLY A 175 7.95 18.13 8.48
CA GLY A 175 8.54 16.80 8.64
C GLY A 175 7.56 15.65 8.35
N PRO A 176 8.00 14.39 8.45
CA PRO A 176 7.17 13.20 8.19
C PRO A 176 5.90 13.11 9.07
N GLU A 177 5.93 13.70 10.26
CA GLU A 177 4.83 13.78 11.22
C GLU A 177 3.61 14.53 10.67
N PHE A 178 3.82 15.54 9.81
CA PHE A 178 2.73 16.37 9.32
C PHE A 178 1.72 15.57 8.50
N GLY A 179 2.19 14.90 7.45
CA GLY A 179 1.32 14.05 6.62
C GLY A 179 0.68 12.92 7.42
N ALA A 180 1.43 12.32 8.36
CA ALA A 180 0.92 11.27 9.22
C ALA A 180 -0.21 11.77 10.13
N SER A 181 -0.10 13.01 10.64
CA SER A 181 -1.13 13.65 11.46
C SER A 181 -2.39 13.96 10.66
N VAL A 182 -2.25 14.42 9.41
CA VAL A 182 -3.38 14.69 8.50
C VAL A 182 -4.16 13.40 8.22
N ILE A 183 -3.45 12.31 7.94
CA ILE A 183 -4.06 10.98 7.74
C ILE A 183 -4.69 10.48 9.05
N GLN A 184 -4.01 10.60 10.18
CA GLN A 184 -4.52 10.13 11.48
C GLN A 184 -5.82 10.82 11.87
N LYS A 185 -5.88 12.16 11.76
CA LYS A 185 -7.09 12.94 12.05
C LYS A 185 -8.27 12.52 11.18
N ALA A 186 -8.05 12.35 9.88
CA ALA A 186 -9.09 11.91 8.96
C ALA A 186 -9.62 10.50 9.29
N ILE A 187 -8.73 9.56 9.61
CA ILE A 187 -9.12 8.20 10.01
C ILE A 187 -9.86 8.17 11.35
N ALA A 188 -9.45 9.02 12.30
CA ALA A 188 -10.06 9.12 13.62
C ALA A 188 -11.45 9.76 13.58
N ALA A 189 -11.65 10.75 12.71
CA ALA A 189 -12.95 11.41 12.52
C ALA A 189 -14.00 10.54 11.81
N HIS A 190 -13.60 9.42 11.20
CA HIS A 190 -14.52 8.55 10.45
C HIS A 190 -15.20 7.51 11.37
N ASP A 191 -16.16 7.97 12.16
CA ASP A 191 -16.95 7.15 13.09
C ASP A 191 -18.31 6.72 12.51
N ALA A 192 -19.14 6.05 13.32
CA ALA A 192 -20.47 5.60 12.93
C ALA A 192 -21.35 6.73 12.37
N SER A 193 -21.35 7.88 13.04
CA SER A 193 -22.18 9.03 12.63
C SER A 193 -21.79 9.57 11.27
N VAL A 194 -20.48 9.60 10.96
CA VAL A 194 -19.97 10.02 9.65
C VAL A 194 -20.28 8.98 8.58
N ILE A 195 -20.20 7.68 8.91
CA ILE A 195 -20.57 6.59 8.00
C ILE A 195 -22.04 6.71 7.61
N ASP A 196 -22.93 6.90 8.57
CA ASP A 196 -24.37 7.02 8.37
C ASP A 196 -24.74 8.29 7.61
N ALA A 197 -24.13 9.44 7.95
CA ALA A 197 -24.36 10.68 7.23
C ALA A 197 -23.98 10.57 5.72
N ARG A 198 -22.87 9.90 5.41
CA ARG A 198 -22.46 9.66 4.01
C ARG A 198 -23.36 8.65 3.31
N ASN A 199 -23.88 7.68 4.06
CA ASN A 199 -24.90 6.79 3.54
C ASN A 199 -26.13 7.61 3.13
N ASP A 200 -26.69 8.41 4.03
CA ASP A 200 -27.87 9.25 3.76
C ASP A 200 -27.66 10.21 2.58
N GLU A 201 -26.46 10.81 2.47
CA GLU A 201 -26.10 11.67 1.36
C GLU A 201 -26.10 10.92 0.02
N TRP A 202 -25.44 9.76 -0.03
CA TRP A 202 -25.38 8.94 -1.22
C TRP A 202 -26.77 8.41 -1.63
N GLU A 203 -27.64 8.11 -0.66
CA GLU A 203 -29.02 7.67 -0.90
C GLU A 203 -29.88 8.72 -1.62
N LYS A 204 -29.66 10.01 -1.32
CA LYS A 204 -30.37 11.12 -1.95
C LYS A 204 -29.95 11.33 -3.40
N SER A 205 -28.73 10.94 -3.76
CA SER A 205 -28.17 11.11 -5.10
C SER A 205 -27.20 9.97 -5.43
N PRO A 206 -27.70 8.75 -5.65
CA PRO A 206 -26.86 7.57 -5.83
C PRO A 206 -26.05 7.68 -7.11
N LYS A 207 -24.74 7.45 -7.00
CA LYS A 207 -23.81 7.44 -8.14
C LYS A 207 -22.84 6.27 -8.04
N ILE A 208 -22.37 5.81 -9.21
CA ILE A 208 -21.20 4.93 -9.30
C ILE A 208 -19.94 5.79 -9.17
N PHE A 209 -19.09 5.45 -8.22
CA PHE A 209 -17.79 6.08 -8.06
C PHE A 209 -16.87 5.70 -9.23
N GLN A 210 -16.26 6.71 -9.84
CA GLN A 210 -15.25 6.58 -10.89
C GLN A 210 -13.88 7.00 -10.35
N PHE A 211 -12.77 6.62 -11.00
CA PHE A 211 -11.43 6.98 -10.50
C PHE A 211 -11.19 8.49 -10.48
N LYS A 212 -11.83 9.26 -11.37
CA LYS A 212 -11.80 10.73 -11.33
C LYS A 212 -12.40 11.33 -10.06
N ASP A 213 -13.26 10.59 -9.35
CA ASP A 213 -13.79 11.01 -8.05
C ASP A 213 -12.75 10.88 -6.92
N ALA A 214 -11.57 10.29 -7.17
CA ALA A 214 -10.52 10.13 -6.15
C ALA A 214 -9.88 11.46 -5.71
N GLY A 215 -10.12 12.54 -6.46
CA GLY A 215 -9.60 13.88 -6.19
C GLY A 215 -8.33 14.21 -6.97
N VAL A 216 -7.98 15.50 -7.01
CA VAL A 216 -6.81 16.01 -7.74
C VAL A 216 -5.51 15.50 -7.11
N ASN A 217 -4.55 15.16 -7.96
CA ASN A 217 -3.22 14.67 -7.54
C ASN A 217 -3.32 13.56 -6.48
N CYS A 218 -4.30 12.66 -6.60
CA CYS A 218 -4.59 11.69 -5.55
C CYS A 218 -3.46 10.67 -5.39
N VAL A 219 -3.22 10.24 -4.15
CA VAL A 219 -2.55 8.98 -3.81
C VAL A 219 -3.53 8.14 -3.01
N ALA A 220 -3.91 6.98 -3.54
CA ALA A 220 -4.93 6.13 -2.95
C ALA A 220 -4.34 4.79 -2.51
N VAL A 221 -4.78 4.30 -1.34
CA VAL A 221 -4.32 3.04 -0.77
C VAL A 221 -5.41 1.99 -0.83
N GLY A 222 -5.19 0.97 -1.66
CA GLY A 222 -5.91 -0.28 -1.64
C GLY A 222 -5.17 -1.37 -0.85
N SER A 223 -5.86 -2.49 -0.62
CA SER A 223 -5.36 -3.63 0.17
C SER A 223 -4.97 -3.24 1.61
N SER A 224 -4.44 -4.20 2.36
CA SER A 224 -3.94 -4.01 3.72
C SER A 224 -2.91 -5.09 4.03
N PRO A 225 -1.76 -4.76 4.67
CA PRO A 225 -0.82 -5.75 5.19
C PRO A 225 -1.42 -6.69 6.25
N ARG A 226 -2.61 -6.37 6.78
CA ARG A 226 -3.33 -7.24 7.72
C ARG A 226 -3.99 -8.43 7.03
N PHE A 227 -4.15 -8.39 5.71
CA PHE A 227 -4.61 -9.56 4.98
C PHE A 227 -3.49 -10.59 4.98
N ARG A 228 -3.78 -11.77 5.55
CA ARG A 228 -2.83 -12.88 5.72
C ARG A 228 -2.67 -13.66 4.41
N VAL A 229 -2.28 -12.94 3.36
CA VAL A 229 -2.32 -13.43 1.97
C VAL A 229 -1.42 -14.64 1.76
N TYR A 230 -0.32 -14.73 2.50
CA TYR A 230 0.63 -15.85 2.45
C TYR A 230 0.23 -17.06 3.32
N GLU A 231 -0.86 -16.96 4.09
CA GLU A 231 -1.42 -18.10 4.85
C GLU A 231 -2.42 -18.92 4.00
N VAL A 232 -2.75 -18.46 2.79
CA VAL A 232 -3.66 -19.15 1.88
C VAL A 232 -2.92 -20.26 1.12
N ASP A 233 -2.88 -21.45 1.70
CA ASP A 233 -2.25 -22.65 1.14
C ASP A 233 -3.29 -23.63 0.57
N PHE A 234 -3.34 -23.84 -0.74
CA PHE A 234 -4.32 -24.75 -1.35
C PHE A 234 -3.96 -26.25 -1.27
N GLY A 235 -2.88 -26.60 -0.56
CA GLY A 235 -2.32 -27.95 -0.47
C GLY A 235 -1.03 -28.14 -1.28
N PHE A 236 -0.59 -27.11 -2.00
CA PHE A 236 0.68 -27.08 -2.73
C PHE A 236 1.72 -26.13 -2.11
N GLY A 237 1.49 -25.68 -0.88
CA GLY A 237 2.36 -24.79 -0.14
C GLY A 237 1.92 -23.32 -0.20
N LYS A 238 2.60 -22.48 0.59
CA LYS A 238 2.33 -21.04 0.69
C LYS A 238 2.58 -20.33 -0.64
N PRO A 239 1.86 -19.23 -0.94
CA PRO A 239 2.11 -18.43 -2.14
C PRO A 239 3.57 -17.95 -2.22
N GLU A 240 4.15 -18.02 -3.41
CA GLU A 240 5.48 -17.43 -3.66
C GLU A 240 5.41 -15.90 -3.67
N THR A 241 4.34 -15.34 -4.23
CA THR A 241 4.10 -13.91 -4.35
C THR A 241 2.60 -13.63 -4.50
N VAL A 242 2.13 -12.51 -3.96
CA VAL A 242 0.76 -12.01 -4.12
C VAL A 242 0.81 -10.59 -4.67
N ARG A 243 0.03 -10.32 -5.72
CA ARG A 243 -0.02 -9.03 -6.43
C ARG A 243 -1.45 -8.64 -6.77
N SER A 244 -1.64 -7.36 -7.04
CA SER A 244 -2.90 -6.86 -7.57
C SER A 244 -3.05 -7.26 -9.05
N GLY A 245 -4.30 -7.41 -9.51
CA GLY A 245 -4.58 -7.63 -10.93
C GLY A 245 -4.37 -6.36 -11.76
N SER A 246 -4.56 -6.45 -13.07
CA SER A 246 -4.49 -5.30 -13.99
C SER A 246 -5.61 -4.27 -13.81
N ASN A 247 -6.70 -4.66 -13.13
CA ASN A 247 -7.87 -3.81 -12.93
C ASN A 247 -7.68 -2.85 -11.75
N ASN A 248 -8.42 -1.74 -11.75
CA ASN A 248 -8.40 -0.70 -10.71
C ASN A 248 -7.08 0.06 -10.56
N ARG A 249 -6.35 0.25 -11.67
CA ARG A 249 -5.10 1.00 -11.71
C ARG A 249 -5.35 2.41 -12.26
N PHE A 250 -4.83 3.41 -11.57
CA PHE A 250 -4.79 4.80 -12.04
C PHE A 250 -3.55 5.49 -11.46
N ASN A 251 -3.19 6.66 -12.00
CA ASN A 251 -2.04 7.42 -11.53
C ASN A 251 -2.18 7.78 -10.03
N GLY A 252 -1.34 7.19 -9.18
CA GLY A 252 -1.36 7.39 -7.73
C GLY A 252 -2.00 6.25 -6.94
N MET A 253 -2.50 5.20 -7.58
CA MET A 253 -3.00 4.02 -6.87
C MET A 253 -1.84 3.16 -6.34
N MET A 254 -1.91 2.79 -5.06
CA MET A 254 -1.00 1.83 -4.45
C MET A 254 -1.71 0.71 -3.69
N TYR A 255 -1.09 -0.47 -3.65
CA TYR A 255 -1.54 -1.64 -2.90
C TYR A 255 -0.46 -2.09 -1.92
N LEU A 256 -0.86 -2.32 -0.68
CA LEU A 256 0.03 -2.76 0.39
C LEU A 256 -0.19 -4.25 0.68
N TYR A 257 0.89 -5.01 0.68
CA TYR A 257 0.94 -6.43 1.04
C TYR A 257 1.99 -6.65 2.13
N GLN A 258 1.75 -7.55 3.07
CA GLN A 258 2.81 -8.00 3.98
C GLN A 258 3.95 -8.62 3.14
N GLY A 259 5.21 -8.39 3.52
CA GLY A 259 6.33 -9.06 2.87
C GLY A 259 6.29 -10.57 3.10
N LYS A 260 6.75 -11.36 2.12
CA LYS A 260 6.73 -12.84 2.16
C LYS A 260 7.43 -13.43 3.39
N ALA A 261 8.52 -12.80 3.83
CA ALA A 261 9.29 -13.23 5.00
C ALA A 261 8.53 -13.03 6.32
N GLY A 262 7.36 -12.39 6.30
CA GLY A 262 6.62 -12.02 7.49
C GLY A 262 7.18 -10.76 8.14
N GLY A 263 7.07 -10.68 9.46
CA GLY A 263 7.48 -9.51 10.22
C GLY A 263 6.63 -8.28 9.89
N ILE A 264 7.26 -7.11 9.92
CA ILE A 264 6.61 -5.83 9.62
C ILE A 264 6.92 -5.30 8.21
N SER A 265 7.69 -6.05 7.42
CA SER A 265 7.99 -5.72 6.03
C SER A 265 6.72 -5.57 5.19
N ILE A 266 6.75 -4.64 4.24
CA ILE A 266 5.62 -4.32 3.37
C ILE A 266 6.10 -4.20 1.93
N ASP A 267 5.50 -4.99 1.04
CA ASP A 267 5.59 -4.80 -0.41
C ASP A 267 4.53 -3.78 -0.81
N VAL A 268 4.95 -2.69 -1.47
CA VAL A 268 4.07 -1.65 -2.00
C VAL A 268 4.11 -1.70 -3.53
N GLU A 269 3.00 -2.09 -4.13
CA GLU A 269 2.79 -2.02 -5.58
C GLU A 269 2.15 -0.66 -5.90
N ILE A 270 2.81 0.18 -6.70
CA ILE A 270 2.33 1.54 -7.00
C ILE A 270 2.34 1.81 -8.51
N THR A 271 1.26 2.40 -8.99
CA THR A 271 1.10 2.85 -10.38
C THR A 271 1.23 4.38 -10.45
N LEU A 272 2.15 4.88 -11.28
CA LEU A 272 2.37 6.32 -11.51
C LEU A 272 2.65 6.57 -12.98
N GLU A 273 2.56 7.83 -13.40
CA GLU A 273 3.15 8.25 -14.68
C GLU A 273 4.64 7.94 -14.73
N ALA A 274 5.13 7.54 -15.91
CA ALA A 274 6.52 7.13 -16.12
C ALA A 274 7.53 8.16 -15.61
N SER A 275 7.32 9.44 -15.93
CA SER A 275 8.18 10.55 -15.51
C SER A 275 8.24 10.73 -13.99
N VAL A 276 7.12 10.48 -13.29
CA VAL A 276 7.03 10.55 -11.82
C VAL A 276 7.71 9.35 -11.20
N MET A 277 7.46 8.15 -11.74
CA MET A 277 8.10 6.91 -11.28
C MET A 277 9.62 6.99 -11.42
N GLU A 278 10.14 7.53 -12.52
CA GLU A 278 11.58 7.71 -12.74
C GLU A 278 12.25 8.57 -11.68
N LYS A 279 11.58 9.62 -11.20
CA LYS A 279 12.07 10.44 -10.10
C LYS A 279 11.99 9.69 -8.78
N LEU A 280 10.89 8.97 -8.54
CA LEU A 280 10.67 8.22 -7.30
C LEU A 280 11.72 7.13 -7.08
N VAL A 281 12.05 6.35 -8.13
CA VAL A 281 13.07 5.28 -8.03
C VAL A 281 14.50 5.79 -7.84
N LYS A 282 14.76 7.07 -8.11
CA LYS A 282 16.07 7.72 -7.89
C LYS A 282 16.14 8.43 -6.53
N SER A 283 15.02 8.54 -5.79
CA SER A 283 14.98 9.23 -4.52
C SER A 283 15.58 8.37 -3.40
N LYS A 284 16.79 8.71 -2.97
CA LYS A 284 17.46 8.06 -1.83
C LYS A 284 16.66 8.19 -0.54
N GLU A 285 16.06 9.36 -0.30
CA GLU A 285 15.21 9.61 0.88
C GLU A 285 13.96 8.71 0.87
N PHE A 286 13.34 8.53 -0.29
CA PHE A 286 12.19 7.63 -0.43
C PHE A 286 12.59 6.17 -0.15
N LEU A 287 13.72 5.72 -0.71
CA LEU A 287 14.21 4.34 -0.60
C LEU A 287 14.90 4.03 0.73
N LEU A 288 15.22 5.06 1.53
CA LEU A 288 16.09 4.95 2.71
C LEU A 288 17.43 4.25 2.41
N SER A 289 17.99 4.45 1.22
CA SER A 289 19.33 3.98 0.90
C SER A 289 20.36 4.91 1.54
N GLU A 290 21.28 4.36 2.33
CA GLU A 290 22.42 5.12 2.86
C GLU A 290 23.31 5.59 1.70
N GLU A 291 23.97 6.75 1.87
CA GLU A 291 24.98 7.19 0.93
C GLU A 291 26.21 6.31 1.12
N GLU A 292 26.59 5.54 0.10
CA GLU A 292 27.99 5.19 -0.05
C GLU A 292 28.72 6.51 -0.30
N GLU A 293 29.34 7.06 0.76
CA GLU A 293 30.33 8.11 0.61
C GLU A 293 31.47 7.52 -0.24
N GLU A 294 31.54 7.90 -1.52
CA GLU A 294 32.77 7.77 -2.30
C GLU A 294 33.83 8.64 -1.60
N ASP A 295 34.72 7.98 -0.86
CA ASP A 295 35.95 8.56 -0.32
C ASP A 295 36.87 8.96 -1.49
N ASP A 296 36.60 10.13 -2.06
CA ASP A 296 37.43 10.76 -3.06
C ASP A 296 38.53 11.56 -2.33
N GLY A 297 39.61 10.86 -1.93
CA GLY A 297 40.51 11.42 -0.93
C GLY A 297 41.95 10.89 -0.85
N LYS A 298 42.68 10.97 -1.97
CA LYS A 298 44.13 11.33 -2.10
C LYS A 298 45.09 10.26 -2.61
N LYS A 299 45.45 10.44 -3.89
CA LYS A 299 46.80 10.20 -4.40
C LYS A 299 47.82 10.97 -3.55
N LEU A 300 48.70 10.24 -2.86
CA LEU A 300 50.00 10.73 -2.45
C LEU A 300 51.07 9.91 -3.17
N THR A 301 51.74 10.57 -4.11
CA THR A 301 52.97 10.12 -4.73
C THR A 301 54.16 10.36 -3.79
N ASN A 302 55.02 9.35 -3.66
CA ASN A 302 56.48 9.35 -3.44
C ASN A 302 56.80 8.01 -2.75
N GLY A 303 57.69 7.13 -3.20
CA GLY A 303 58.92 7.30 -3.96
C GLY A 303 60.06 6.67 -3.15
N ASN A 304 60.70 5.65 -3.73
CA ASN A 304 61.96 4.96 -3.36
C ASN A 304 61.97 3.85 -2.29
N GLY A 305 62.50 2.68 -2.71
CA GLY A 305 63.61 2.06 -1.98
C GLY A 305 63.60 0.53 -1.80
N HIS A 306 64.22 -0.18 -2.75
CA HIS A 306 65.07 -1.36 -2.57
C HIS A 306 64.52 -2.72 -2.04
N VAL A 307 64.46 -3.69 -2.98
CA VAL A 307 65.26 -4.94 -3.02
C VAL A 307 65.30 -5.85 -1.76
N ASN A 308 64.65 -7.02 -1.78
CA ASN A 308 65.25 -8.36 -2.04
C ASN A 308 64.35 -9.54 -1.59
N GLY A 309 64.35 -10.61 -2.39
CA GLY A 309 64.58 -11.97 -1.89
C GLY A 309 63.39 -12.92 -1.69
N ASN A 310 63.37 -13.96 -2.54
CA ASN A 310 62.87 -15.35 -2.32
C ASN A 310 61.36 -15.52 -1.98
N GLY A 311 60.53 -16.21 -2.77
CA GLY A 311 60.77 -17.44 -3.51
C GLY A 311 60.51 -18.66 -2.64
N HIS A 312 59.29 -19.21 -2.61
CA HIS A 312 59.01 -20.64 -2.75
C HIS A 312 57.50 -20.96 -2.72
N VAL A 313 57.21 -22.05 -3.41
CA VAL A 313 55.92 -22.60 -3.83
C VAL A 313 55.60 -23.85 -3.00
N ASN A 314 54.34 -24.27 -3.05
CA ASN A 314 53.72 -25.52 -2.55
C ASN A 314 53.29 -25.50 -1.07
N GLY A 315 52.14 -26.03 -0.68
CA GLY A 315 51.15 -26.81 -1.43
C GLY A 315 50.36 -27.68 -0.42
N ASN A 316 49.12 -27.98 -0.78
CA ASN A 316 48.25 -29.07 -0.30
C ASN A 316 47.95 -29.23 1.21
N GLY A 317 46.65 -29.35 1.49
CA GLY A 317 46.17 -29.90 2.75
C GLY A 317 44.65 -29.98 2.83
N ASN A 318 44.08 -31.06 2.29
CA ASN A 318 42.71 -31.54 2.51
C ASN A 318 42.27 -31.50 3.98
N GLY A 319 40.97 -31.35 4.23
CA GLY A 319 40.39 -31.76 5.51
C GLY A 319 38.92 -31.39 5.71
N TYR A 320 38.03 -32.31 5.36
CA TYR A 320 36.63 -32.36 5.77
C TYR A 320 36.45 -32.29 7.30
N VAL A 321 35.32 -31.78 7.79
CA VAL A 321 34.27 -32.53 8.54
C VAL A 321 33.26 -31.58 9.23
N ASN A 322 31.99 -32.00 9.08
CA ASN A 322 30.72 -31.65 9.75
C ASN A 322 30.73 -31.03 11.16
N GLY A 323 29.67 -30.25 11.43
CA GLY A 323 29.19 -29.96 12.78
C GLY A 323 27.80 -29.30 12.80
N ASN A 324 26.79 -30.08 13.20
CA ASN A 324 25.41 -29.68 13.46
C ASN A 324 25.26 -28.56 14.51
N GLY A 325 24.12 -27.87 14.47
CA GLY A 325 23.27 -27.74 15.68
C GLY A 325 22.78 -26.35 16.09
N ASN A 326 21.47 -26.30 16.34
CA ASN A 326 20.67 -25.37 17.17
C ASN A 326 20.37 -23.98 16.55
N GLY A 327 19.12 -23.51 16.43
CA GLY A 327 17.89 -23.85 17.14
C GLY A 327 17.69 -22.90 18.32
N PHE A 328 16.85 -21.87 18.17
CA PHE A 328 16.21 -21.16 19.28
C PHE A 328 14.83 -20.65 18.85
N VAL A 329 13.94 -20.77 19.83
CA VAL A 329 12.50 -20.50 19.89
C VAL A 329 12.17 -19.03 19.66
#